data_AF-A0A7Z1IKZ3-F1
#
_entry.id   AF-A0A7Z1IKZ3-F1
#
_cell.length_a   1.000
_cell.length_b   1.000
_cell.length_c   1.000
_cell.angle_alpha   90.00
_cell.angle_beta   90.00
_cell.angle_gamma   90.00
#
_symmetry.space_group_name_H-M   'P 1'
#
loop_
_entity.id
_entity.type
_entity.pdbx_description
1 polymer ?
#
loop_
_entity_poly.entity_id
_entity_poly.type
_entity_poly.pdbx_seq_one_letter_code
_entity_poly.pdbx_strand_id
1 'polypeptide(L)'
;MNKRLLGAAALVLASLIFNPAWAQEGPEVDRTATGGAQTLEDIMRRQEQQKLDDSFRSENLGNPEKAAPITEQLGTRGGVSDADTWRAIRYNQIDPTVQSPGPANGVMIQDGGISWYKLREGPIITWGGGALLGIIVLLVVFYFVRGKIMIDGGPAGTTIERFKAIERFGHWLLAGSFIALGVTGLLTLMGRSFLIPVIGHDAFSTLAVGSKWLHNNIAWAFMLGLVMTFVMWVAHNIPDKLDWQWVKAGGGIFTKGHPSAKKFNAGQKVVFWTVMLLGVSVSLSGLSLLFPFQMPLFGDTFGVINSILGTGLPTELTPHEEMQYANIWHSIVAFVMMLAIIAHIYIGTVGMEGAFDAMGSGQVDLEWARQHHDLWVEEEEAKQGKGGSS
;
A
#
# COMPACT_ATOMS: atom_id res chain seq x y z
N MET A 1 -63.34 18.74 15.35
CA MET A 1 -62.57 17.87 14.43
C MET A 1 -61.08 18.09 14.69
N ASN A 2 -60.34 17.04 15.06
CA ASN A 2 -59.01 17.16 15.65
C ASN A 2 -57.97 17.62 14.60
N LYS A 3 -57.29 18.75 14.82
CA LYS A 3 -56.37 19.37 13.84
C LYS A 3 -55.24 18.43 13.39
N ARG A 4 -54.88 17.45 14.23
CA ARG A 4 -53.91 16.39 13.90
C ARG A 4 -54.44 15.39 12.87
N LEU A 5 -55.74 15.06 12.90
CA LEU A 5 -56.35 14.19 11.90
C LEU A 5 -56.47 14.89 10.54
N LEU A 6 -56.76 16.19 10.53
CA LEU A 6 -56.79 17.00 9.30
C LEU A 6 -55.39 17.12 8.67
N GLY A 7 -54.36 17.33 9.49
CA GLY A 7 -52.97 17.36 9.01
C GLY A 7 -52.52 16.01 8.44
N ALA A 8 -52.83 14.92 9.12
CA ALA A 8 -52.51 13.56 8.63
C ALA A 8 -53.28 13.22 7.34
N ALA A 9 -54.57 13.56 7.27
CA ALA A 9 -55.38 13.37 6.07
C ALA A 9 -54.87 14.20 4.89
N ALA A 10 -54.45 15.45 5.12
CA ALA A 10 -53.85 16.31 4.11
C ALA A 10 -52.49 15.79 3.63
N LEU A 11 -51.67 15.22 4.52
CA LEU A 11 -50.38 14.62 4.15
C LEU A 11 -50.56 13.33 3.33
N VAL A 12 -51.54 12.49 3.71
CA VAL A 12 -51.91 11.29 2.95
C VAL A 12 -52.50 11.67 1.59
N LEU A 13 -53.39 12.68 1.52
CA LEU A 13 -53.89 13.19 0.24
C LEU A 13 -52.77 13.78 -0.63
N ALA A 14 -51.84 14.52 -0.04
CA ALA A 14 -50.69 15.07 -0.77
C ALA A 14 -49.80 13.94 -1.32
N SER A 15 -49.54 12.88 -0.55
CA SER A 15 -48.79 11.71 -1.02
C SER A 15 -49.50 10.90 -2.09
N LEU A 16 -50.84 10.95 -2.15
CA LEU A 16 -51.65 10.30 -3.20
C LEU A 16 -51.74 11.14 -4.49
N ILE A 17 -51.47 12.45 -4.43
CA ILE A 17 -51.42 13.35 -5.61
C ILE A 17 -50.04 13.28 -6.29
N PHE A 18 -48.97 12.97 -5.55
CA PHE A 18 -47.68 12.57 -6.11
C PHE A 18 -47.73 11.10 -6.53
N ASN A 19 -48.47 10.84 -7.60
CA ASN A 19 -48.39 9.58 -8.32
C ASN A 19 -46.90 9.30 -8.61
N PRO A 20 -46.31 8.15 -8.19
CA PRO A 20 -45.08 7.73 -8.83
C PRO A 20 -45.41 7.68 -10.31
N ALA A 21 -44.65 8.39 -11.16
CA ALA A 21 -44.82 8.25 -12.59
C ALA A 21 -44.59 6.76 -12.89
N TRP A 22 -45.67 6.02 -13.10
CA TRP A 22 -45.59 4.67 -13.63
C TRP A 22 -44.93 4.85 -14.99
N ALA A 23 -43.72 4.30 -15.15
CA ALA A 23 -43.05 4.30 -16.43
C ALA A 23 -44.02 3.68 -17.43
N GLN A 24 -44.55 4.50 -18.32
CA GLN A 24 -45.48 4.06 -19.34
C GLN A 24 -44.60 3.25 -20.30
N GLU A 25 -44.67 1.92 -20.22
CA GLU A 25 -44.01 1.04 -21.17
C GLU A 25 -44.59 1.36 -22.55
N GLY A 26 -43.85 2.18 -23.30
CA GLY A 26 -44.14 2.41 -24.70
C GLY A 26 -44.03 1.09 -25.46
N PRO A 27 -44.69 0.98 -26.63
CA PRO A 27 -44.55 -0.21 -27.45
C PRO A 27 -43.07 -0.49 -27.71
N GLU A 28 -42.70 -1.75 -27.56
CA GLU A 28 -41.32 -2.21 -27.75
C GLU A 28 -40.89 -1.86 -29.19
N VAL A 29 -39.93 -0.95 -29.32
CA VAL A 29 -39.44 -0.50 -30.63
C VAL A 29 -38.52 -1.58 -31.15
N ASP A 30 -38.91 -2.26 -32.23
CA ASP A 30 -38.02 -3.18 -32.93
C ASP A 30 -36.83 -2.40 -33.51
N ARG A 31 -35.65 -2.69 -32.97
CA ARG A 31 -34.36 -2.08 -33.35
C ARG A 31 -33.40 -3.12 -33.91
N THR A 32 -33.88 -4.30 -34.27
CA THR A 32 -33.05 -5.35 -34.91
C THR A 32 -32.38 -4.82 -36.18
N ALA A 33 -33.08 -3.96 -36.94
CA ALA A 33 -32.56 -3.31 -38.14
C ALA A 33 -31.35 -2.36 -37.89
N THR A 34 -31.14 -1.87 -36.66
CA THR A 34 -30.01 -0.99 -36.31
C THR A 34 -28.93 -1.71 -35.48
N GLY A 35 -28.95 -3.05 -35.44
CA GLY A 35 -28.02 -3.85 -34.64
C GLY A 35 -28.39 -3.90 -33.15
N GLY A 36 -29.65 -3.64 -32.79
CA GLY A 36 -30.14 -3.64 -31.41
C GLY A 36 -29.87 -2.34 -30.65
N ALA A 37 -30.32 -2.27 -29.40
CA ALA A 37 -30.06 -1.17 -28.46
C ALA A 37 -29.89 -1.71 -27.05
N GLN A 38 -29.20 -0.94 -26.18
CA GLN A 38 -29.19 -1.26 -24.76
C GLN A 38 -30.61 -1.22 -24.22
N THR A 39 -31.02 -2.31 -23.59
CA THR A 39 -32.26 -2.38 -22.84
C THR A 39 -32.09 -1.69 -21.48
N LEU A 40 -33.20 -1.37 -20.83
CA LEU A 40 -33.17 -0.90 -19.44
C LEU A 40 -32.53 -1.96 -18.53
N GLU A 41 -32.82 -3.24 -18.76
CA GLU A 41 -32.23 -4.34 -18.02
C GLU A 41 -30.70 -4.37 -18.18
N ASP A 42 -30.17 -4.14 -19.39
CA ASP A 42 -28.72 -4.05 -19.62
C ASP A 42 -28.07 -2.89 -18.86
N ILE A 43 -28.79 -1.77 -18.75
CA ILE A 43 -28.34 -0.59 -17.98
C ILE A 43 -28.33 -0.92 -16.49
N MET A 44 -29.40 -1.52 -15.98
CA MET A 44 -29.52 -1.92 -14.57
C MET A 44 -28.45 -2.95 -14.20
N ARG A 45 -28.29 -4.01 -15.00
CA ARG A 45 -27.23 -5.03 -14.80
C ARG A 45 -25.84 -4.41 -14.79
N ARG A 46 -25.57 -3.42 -15.67
CA ARG A 46 -24.28 -2.69 -15.65
C ARG A 46 -24.10 -1.85 -14.38
N GLN A 47 -25.15 -1.17 -13.92
CA GLN A 47 -25.11 -0.40 -12.67
C GLN A 47 -24.87 -1.31 -11.46
N GLU A 48 -25.41 -2.53 -11.51
CA GLU A 48 -25.20 -3.58 -10.50
C GLU A 48 -23.88 -4.36 -10.69
N GLN A 49 -23.04 -3.97 -11.66
CA GLN A 49 -21.77 -4.62 -11.99
C GLN A 49 -21.90 -6.12 -12.35
N GLN A 50 -23.05 -6.53 -12.86
CA GLN A 50 -23.30 -7.89 -13.34
C GLN A 50 -22.70 -8.12 -14.73
N LYS A 51 -22.47 -9.39 -15.07
CA LYS A 51 -21.98 -9.78 -16.39
C LYS A 51 -23.07 -9.47 -17.44
N LEU A 52 -22.69 -8.68 -18.44
CA LEU A 52 -23.56 -8.27 -19.54
C LEU A 52 -23.13 -9.01 -20.81
N ASP A 53 -24.10 -9.49 -21.60
CA ASP A 53 -23.84 -9.87 -22.99
C ASP A 53 -23.77 -8.60 -23.84
N ASP A 54 -22.59 -8.28 -24.35
CA ASP A 54 -22.35 -7.11 -25.17
C ASP A 54 -21.99 -7.46 -26.63
N SER A 55 -22.27 -8.70 -27.06
CA SER A 55 -22.10 -9.17 -28.44
C SER A 55 -22.73 -8.23 -29.46
N PHE A 56 -23.97 -7.79 -29.21
CA PHE A 56 -24.68 -6.85 -30.09
C PHE A 56 -23.94 -5.51 -30.28
N ARG A 57 -23.03 -5.15 -29.36
CA ARG A 57 -22.15 -3.99 -29.50
C ARG A 57 -20.83 -4.41 -30.12
N SER A 58 -20.13 -5.40 -29.58
CA SER A 58 -18.82 -5.79 -30.08
C SER A 58 -18.82 -6.21 -31.55
N GLU A 59 -19.93 -6.76 -32.04
CA GLU A 59 -20.08 -7.23 -33.42
C GLU A 59 -20.68 -6.18 -34.37
N ASN A 60 -21.30 -5.12 -33.84
CA ASN A 60 -21.85 -4.05 -34.65
C ASN A 60 -20.72 -3.10 -35.07
N LEU A 61 -19.92 -3.46 -36.06
CA LEU A 61 -18.75 -2.68 -36.49
C LEU A 61 -18.97 -1.92 -37.81
N GLY A 62 -20.21 -1.89 -38.28
CA GLY A 62 -20.56 -1.40 -39.62
C GLY A 62 -20.08 -2.34 -40.74
N ASN A 63 -20.62 -2.17 -41.94
CA ASN A 63 -20.16 -2.87 -43.13
C ASN A 63 -20.10 -1.89 -44.31
N PRO A 64 -18.88 -1.52 -44.78
CA PRO A 64 -18.70 -0.61 -45.91
C PRO A 64 -19.42 -1.05 -47.18
N GLU A 65 -19.50 -2.36 -47.44
CA GLU A 65 -20.11 -2.92 -48.63
C GLU A 65 -21.63 -2.77 -48.65
N LYS A 66 -22.25 -2.52 -47.47
CA LYS A 66 -23.70 -2.33 -47.32
C LYS A 66 -24.09 -0.85 -47.26
N ALA A 67 -23.15 0.08 -47.43
CA ALA A 67 -23.43 1.51 -47.33
C ALA A 67 -24.15 2.03 -48.58
N ALA A 68 -25.14 2.90 -48.36
CA ALA A 68 -25.90 3.50 -49.45
C ALA A 68 -25.00 4.38 -50.34
N PRO A 69 -25.02 4.21 -51.67
CA PRO A 69 -24.24 5.04 -52.58
C PRO A 69 -24.49 6.53 -52.35
N ILE A 70 -23.45 7.35 -52.43
CA ILE A 70 -23.55 8.82 -52.26
C ILE A 70 -24.55 9.48 -53.24
N THR A 71 -24.89 8.80 -54.32
CA THR A 71 -25.86 9.22 -55.34
C THR A 71 -27.31 9.02 -54.93
N GLU A 72 -27.60 8.25 -53.88
CA GLU A 72 -28.97 8.04 -53.39
C GLU A 72 -29.47 9.19 -52.51
N GLN A 73 -30.78 9.32 -52.38
CA GLN A 73 -31.44 10.38 -51.58
C GLN A 73 -30.99 10.39 -50.10
N LEU A 74 -30.59 9.23 -49.56
CA LEU A 74 -30.02 9.06 -48.22
C LEU A 74 -28.62 8.42 -48.27
N GLY A 75 -27.88 8.66 -49.36
CA GLY A 75 -26.52 8.17 -49.55
C GLY A 75 -25.56 8.63 -48.45
N THR A 76 -24.61 7.79 -48.07
CA THR A 76 -23.63 8.11 -47.03
C THR A 76 -22.31 8.58 -47.64
N ARG A 77 -21.59 9.47 -46.95
CA ARG A 77 -20.24 9.94 -47.37
C ARG A 77 -19.13 8.92 -47.05
N GLY A 78 -19.47 7.74 -46.56
CA GLY A 78 -18.56 6.71 -46.11
C GLY A 78 -19.27 5.40 -45.79
N GLY A 79 -18.49 4.32 -45.70
CA GLY A 79 -19.01 2.96 -45.51
C GLY A 79 -19.35 2.57 -44.07
N VAL A 80 -18.85 3.33 -43.10
CA VAL A 80 -18.90 3.02 -41.66
C VAL A 80 -19.15 4.32 -40.92
N SER A 81 -19.98 4.30 -39.89
CA SER A 81 -20.24 5.50 -39.08
C SER A 81 -19.13 5.72 -38.04
N ASP A 82 -18.95 6.97 -37.58
CA ASP A 82 -18.00 7.27 -36.50
C ASP A 82 -18.27 6.42 -35.25
N ALA A 83 -19.54 6.14 -34.95
CA ALA A 83 -19.93 5.31 -33.81
C ALA A 83 -19.42 3.88 -33.94
N ASP A 84 -19.43 3.32 -35.15
CA ASP A 84 -18.92 1.99 -35.43
C ASP A 84 -17.38 1.96 -35.34
N THR A 85 -16.71 3.01 -35.83
CA THR A 85 -15.26 3.17 -35.65
C THR A 85 -14.87 3.21 -34.18
N TRP A 86 -15.52 4.05 -33.36
CA TRP A 86 -15.26 4.11 -31.91
C TRP A 86 -15.57 2.79 -31.19
N ARG A 87 -16.56 2.04 -31.68
CA ARG A 87 -16.87 0.71 -31.17
C ARG A 87 -15.77 -0.30 -31.49
N ALA A 88 -15.31 -0.30 -32.74
CA ALA A 88 -14.19 -1.13 -33.17
C ALA A 88 -12.92 -0.82 -32.35
N ILE A 89 -12.62 0.46 -32.10
CA ILE A 89 -11.52 0.88 -31.22
C ILE A 89 -11.70 0.32 -29.81
N ARG A 90 -12.88 0.49 -29.20
CA ARG A 90 -13.17 0.03 -27.83
C ARG A 90 -13.02 -1.48 -27.67
N TYR A 91 -13.40 -2.26 -28.67
CA TYR A 91 -13.35 -3.72 -28.65
C TYR A 91 -12.08 -4.30 -29.26
N ASN A 92 -11.09 -3.45 -29.57
CA ASN A 92 -9.82 -3.83 -30.18
C ASN A 92 -9.98 -4.63 -31.49
N GLN A 93 -10.97 -4.25 -32.29
CA GLN A 93 -11.34 -4.86 -33.59
C GLN A 93 -10.84 -4.04 -34.79
N ILE A 94 -9.80 -3.24 -34.56
CA ILE A 94 -9.17 -2.39 -35.56
C ILE A 94 -7.72 -2.81 -35.76
N ASP A 95 -7.18 -2.50 -36.94
CA ASP A 95 -5.76 -2.65 -37.24
C ASP A 95 -5.14 -1.27 -37.50
N PRO A 96 -4.70 -0.55 -36.45
CA PRO A 96 -4.23 0.82 -36.59
C PRO A 96 -2.84 0.87 -37.23
N THR A 97 -2.72 1.58 -38.35
CA THR A 97 -1.42 1.92 -38.93
C THR A 97 -0.85 3.17 -38.28
N VAL A 98 0.32 3.07 -37.67
CA VAL A 98 1.00 4.19 -36.99
C VAL A 98 2.23 4.64 -37.77
N GLN A 99 2.45 5.95 -37.87
CA GLN A 99 3.60 6.51 -38.58
C GLN A 99 4.92 6.35 -37.81
N SER A 100 4.85 6.26 -36.49
CA SER A 100 6.00 5.99 -35.62
C SER A 100 5.75 4.66 -34.92
N PRO A 101 6.50 3.60 -35.23
CA PRO A 101 6.39 2.34 -34.49
C PRO A 101 6.95 2.54 -33.08
N GLY A 102 6.17 2.13 -32.08
CA GLY A 102 6.55 2.18 -30.68
C GLY A 102 5.54 1.40 -29.82
N PRO A 103 5.92 0.88 -28.65
CA PRO A 103 5.09 -0.04 -27.86
C PRO A 103 3.69 0.49 -27.53
N ALA A 104 3.53 1.81 -27.39
CA ALA A 104 2.26 2.45 -27.07
C ALA A 104 1.59 3.18 -28.25
N ASN A 105 2.26 3.27 -29.41
CA ASN A 105 1.83 4.19 -30.47
C ASN A 105 0.56 3.72 -31.19
N GLY A 106 0.25 2.42 -31.13
CA GLY A 106 -1.01 1.83 -31.62
C GLY A 106 -2.13 1.75 -30.58
N VAL A 107 -1.88 2.16 -29.33
CA VAL A 107 -2.86 2.10 -28.24
C VAL A 107 -3.75 3.33 -28.31
N MET A 108 -5.00 3.16 -28.76
CA MET A 108 -5.96 4.27 -28.83
C MET A 108 -6.84 4.41 -27.58
N ILE A 109 -7.06 3.31 -26.85
CA ILE A 109 -7.74 3.32 -25.55
C ILE A 109 -6.91 2.45 -24.60
N GLN A 110 -6.48 3.04 -23.48
CA GLN A 110 -5.75 2.35 -22.43
C GLN A 110 -6.67 2.15 -21.22
N ASP A 111 -6.87 0.91 -20.79
CA ASP A 111 -7.72 0.55 -19.65
C ASP A 111 -6.95 -0.02 -18.46
N GLY A 112 -5.64 -0.26 -18.58
CA GLY A 112 -4.81 -0.83 -17.51
C GLY A 112 -4.85 -0.03 -16.20
N GLY A 113 -5.08 1.28 -16.26
CA GLY A 113 -5.30 2.11 -15.07
C GLY A 113 -6.50 1.70 -14.22
N ILE A 114 -7.50 1.02 -14.79
CA ILE A 114 -8.70 0.56 -14.06
C ILE A 114 -8.36 -0.54 -13.06
N SER A 115 -7.50 -1.49 -13.43
CA SER A 115 -7.06 -2.56 -12.53
C SER A 115 -6.27 -1.99 -11.36
N TRP A 116 -5.35 -1.06 -11.65
CA TRP A 116 -4.62 -0.32 -10.62
C TRP A 116 -5.57 0.44 -9.68
N TYR A 117 -6.54 1.17 -10.24
CA TYR A 117 -7.51 1.95 -9.48
C TYR A 117 -8.33 1.05 -8.54
N LYS A 118 -8.87 -0.06 -9.06
CA LYS A 118 -9.65 -1.03 -8.26
C LYS A 118 -8.85 -1.65 -7.14
N LEU A 119 -7.59 -2.04 -7.40
CA LEU A 119 -6.69 -2.58 -6.37
C LEU A 119 -6.38 -1.55 -5.29
N ARG A 120 -6.07 -0.31 -5.71
CA ARG A 120 -5.71 0.79 -4.82
C ARG A 120 -6.89 1.25 -3.96
N GLU A 121 -8.07 1.46 -4.56
CA GLU A 121 -9.25 1.94 -3.84
C GLU A 121 -9.87 0.86 -2.94
N GLY A 122 -9.85 -0.40 -3.37
CA GLY A 122 -10.45 -1.51 -2.63
C GLY A 122 -9.44 -2.25 -1.74
N PRO A 123 -8.82 -3.35 -2.21
CA PRO A 123 -7.99 -4.24 -1.40
C PRO A 123 -6.88 -3.55 -0.62
N ILE A 124 -6.12 -2.64 -1.23
CA ILE A 124 -4.97 -2.00 -0.57
C ILE A 124 -5.42 -1.19 0.64
N ILE A 125 -6.45 -0.34 0.49
CA ILE A 125 -6.99 0.46 1.59
C ILE A 125 -7.65 -0.44 2.64
N THR A 126 -8.46 -1.40 2.21
CA THR A 126 -9.26 -2.23 3.12
C THR A 126 -8.39 -3.16 3.94
N TRP A 127 -7.51 -3.93 3.30
CA TRP A 127 -6.64 -4.88 3.99
C TRP A 127 -5.47 -4.18 4.66
N GLY A 128 -4.85 -3.19 4.02
CA GLY A 128 -3.76 -2.42 4.61
C GLY A 128 -4.22 -1.64 5.85
N GLY A 129 -5.28 -0.84 5.71
CA GLY A 129 -5.87 -0.10 6.83
C GLY A 129 -6.41 -1.02 7.93
N GLY A 130 -7.10 -2.10 7.54
CA GLY A 130 -7.58 -3.11 8.48
C GLY A 130 -6.46 -3.81 9.25
N ALA A 131 -5.35 -4.14 8.58
CA ALA A 131 -4.19 -4.74 9.23
C ALA A 131 -3.51 -3.77 10.21
N LEU A 132 -3.38 -2.48 9.88
CA LEU A 132 -2.83 -1.48 10.79
C LEU A 132 -3.69 -1.34 12.06
N LEU A 133 -5.01 -1.26 11.91
CA LEU A 133 -5.91 -1.22 13.07
C LEU A 133 -5.85 -2.55 13.85
N GLY A 134 -5.79 -3.68 13.14
CA GLY A 134 -5.69 -5.01 13.72
C GLY A 134 -4.45 -5.19 14.59
N ILE A 135 -3.27 -4.77 14.12
CA ILE A 135 -2.04 -4.88 14.92
C ILE A 135 -2.08 -3.96 16.14
N ILE A 136 -2.64 -2.76 16.03
CA ILE A 136 -2.78 -1.84 17.16
C ILE A 136 -3.69 -2.47 18.22
N VAL A 137 -4.86 -2.97 17.83
CA VAL A 137 -5.80 -3.64 18.73
C VAL A 137 -5.15 -4.88 19.36
N LEU A 138 -4.44 -5.69 18.57
CA LEU A 138 -3.74 -6.87 19.06
C LEU A 138 -2.71 -6.51 20.13
N LEU A 139 -1.91 -5.46 19.91
CA LEU A 139 -0.89 -5.03 20.88
C LEU A 139 -1.52 -4.43 22.15
N VAL A 140 -2.64 -3.71 22.02
CA VAL A 140 -3.40 -3.22 23.19
C VAL A 140 -3.93 -4.39 24.02
N VAL A 141 -4.57 -5.37 23.37
CA VAL A 141 -5.05 -6.58 24.05
C VAL A 141 -3.89 -7.34 24.69
N PHE A 142 -2.80 -7.53 23.96
CA PHE A 142 -1.60 -8.19 24.46
C PHE A 142 -1.02 -7.48 25.69
N TYR A 143 -0.98 -6.14 25.68
CA TYR A 143 -0.52 -5.34 26.81
C TYR A 143 -1.40 -5.56 28.06
N PHE A 144 -2.74 -5.57 27.92
CA PHE A 144 -3.63 -5.81 29.05
C PHE A 144 -3.59 -7.25 29.58
N VAL A 145 -3.33 -8.24 28.71
CA VAL A 145 -3.25 -9.64 29.11
C VAL A 145 -1.91 -9.98 29.76
N ARG A 146 -0.80 -9.50 29.17
CA ARG A 146 0.57 -9.90 29.56
C ARG A 146 1.25 -8.89 30.48
N GLY A 147 0.90 -7.62 30.38
CA GLY A 147 1.57 -6.50 31.04
C GLY A 147 2.94 -6.18 30.44
N LYS A 148 3.62 -5.22 31.08
CA LYS A 148 5.00 -4.84 30.79
C LYS A 148 5.98 -5.94 31.22
N ILE A 149 6.97 -6.23 30.40
CA ILE A 149 8.10 -7.11 30.77
C ILE A 149 9.02 -6.31 31.70
N MET A 150 9.05 -6.70 32.98
CA MET A 150 9.84 -6.05 34.03
C MET A 150 11.22 -6.70 34.15
N ILE A 151 12.19 -5.97 34.72
CA ILE A 151 13.49 -6.52 35.11
C ILE A 151 13.30 -7.43 36.33
N ASP A 152 13.72 -8.69 36.24
CA ASP A 152 13.61 -9.61 37.37
C ASP A 152 14.53 -9.13 38.51
N GLY A 153 14.00 -8.98 39.72
CA GLY A 153 14.76 -8.46 40.87
C GLY A 153 14.95 -6.94 40.91
N GLY A 154 14.48 -6.22 39.88
CA GLY A 154 14.60 -4.76 39.78
C GLY A 154 15.93 -4.28 39.17
N PRO A 155 16.06 -2.97 38.91
CA PRO A 155 17.25 -2.40 38.28
C PRO A 155 18.48 -2.47 39.19
N ALA A 156 19.65 -2.70 38.60
CA ALA A 156 20.94 -2.66 39.32
C ALA A 156 21.30 -1.26 39.84
N GLY A 157 20.76 -0.20 39.22
CA GLY A 157 21.09 1.19 39.53
C GLY A 157 22.41 1.65 38.92
N THR A 158 23.12 0.77 38.23
CA THR A 158 24.29 1.06 37.40
C THR A 158 23.97 0.79 35.94
N THR A 159 24.60 1.54 35.03
CA THR A 159 24.32 1.46 33.60
C THR A 159 25.55 1.10 32.79
N ILE A 160 25.33 0.50 31.63
CA ILE A 160 26.36 0.21 30.61
C ILE A 160 25.99 0.86 29.27
N GLU A 161 27.00 1.37 28.55
CA GLU A 161 26.79 1.97 27.23
C GLU A 161 26.47 0.87 26.22
N ARG A 162 25.27 0.96 25.61
CA ARG A 162 24.82 0.03 24.58
C ARG A 162 24.99 0.59 23.16
N PHE A 163 24.66 1.87 22.99
CA PHE A 163 24.67 2.54 21.69
C PHE A 163 25.32 3.92 21.77
N LYS A 164 26.29 4.15 20.88
CA LYS A 164 26.97 5.43 20.75
C LYS A 164 26.03 6.52 20.23
N ALA A 165 26.40 7.78 20.44
CA ALA A 165 25.61 8.93 19.94
C ALA A 165 25.36 8.87 18.42
N ILE A 166 26.36 8.44 17.64
CA ILE A 166 26.24 8.29 16.18
C ILE A 166 25.25 7.19 15.79
N GLU A 167 25.22 6.07 16.52
CA GLU A 167 24.26 4.98 16.31
C GLU A 167 22.84 5.45 16.61
N ARG A 168 22.65 6.19 17.71
CA ARG A 168 21.37 6.78 18.08
C ARG A 168 20.90 7.82 17.06
N PHE A 169 21.79 8.67 16.57
CA PHE A 169 21.44 9.63 15.52
C PHE A 169 20.95 8.90 14.25
N GLY A 170 21.67 7.87 13.79
CA GLY A 170 21.25 7.07 12.64
C GLY A 170 19.89 6.41 12.85
N HIS A 171 19.64 5.86 14.05
CA HIS A 171 18.34 5.31 14.44
C HIS A 171 17.22 6.35 14.37
N TRP A 172 17.40 7.52 14.99
CA TRP A 172 16.36 8.56 15.04
C TRP A 172 16.15 9.25 13.70
N LEU A 173 17.19 9.36 12.87
CA LEU A 173 17.08 9.80 11.48
C LEU A 173 16.19 8.83 10.69
N LEU A 174 16.42 7.52 10.81
CA LEU A 174 15.63 6.49 10.16
C LEU A 174 14.19 6.42 10.70
N ALA A 175 14.02 6.40 12.02
CA ALA A 175 12.72 6.26 12.66
C ALA A 175 11.84 7.51 12.47
N GLY A 176 12.40 8.70 12.69
CA GLY A 176 11.68 9.97 12.54
C GLY A 176 11.24 10.20 11.10
N SER A 177 12.12 9.92 10.12
CA SER A 177 11.77 10.00 8.71
C SER A 177 10.72 8.96 8.33
N PHE A 178 10.82 7.71 8.80
CA PHE A 178 9.83 6.67 8.54
C PHE A 178 8.43 7.05 9.04
N ILE A 179 8.31 7.60 10.26
CA ILE A 179 7.02 8.04 10.81
C ILE A 179 6.41 9.14 9.92
N ALA A 180 7.21 10.16 9.56
CA ALA A 180 6.74 11.24 8.69
C ALA A 180 6.31 10.72 7.30
N LEU A 181 7.07 9.80 6.73
CA LEU A 181 6.74 9.13 5.46
C LEU A 181 5.48 8.27 5.57
N GLY A 182 5.34 7.50 6.64
CA GLY A 182 4.17 6.65 6.87
C GLY A 182 2.89 7.48 7.00
N VAL A 183 2.92 8.57 7.78
CA VAL A 183 1.78 9.49 7.92
C VAL A 183 1.42 10.13 6.58
N THR A 184 2.39 10.72 5.89
CA THR A 184 2.14 11.37 4.59
C THR A 184 1.70 10.38 3.50
N GLY A 185 2.23 9.16 3.52
CA GLY A 185 1.80 8.06 2.64
C GLY A 185 0.34 7.65 2.88
N LEU A 186 -0.07 7.51 4.14
CA LEU A 186 -1.46 7.21 4.47
C LEU A 186 -2.40 8.37 4.09
N LEU A 187 -1.99 9.62 4.34
CA LEU A 187 -2.76 10.80 3.94
C LEU A 187 -2.96 10.89 2.42
N THR A 188 -1.93 10.58 1.63
CA THR A 188 -2.01 10.60 0.16
C THR A 188 -2.79 9.41 -0.41
N LEU A 189 -2.73 8.25 0.25
CA LEU A 189 -3.47 7.05 -0.17
C LEU A 189 -4.97 7.16 0.15
N MET A 190 -5.29 7.42 1.43
CA MET A 190 -6.63 7.30 2.00
C MET A 190 -7.35 8.65 2.15
N GLY A 191 -6.64 9.78 2.10
CA GLY A 191 -7.21 11.07 2.44
C GLY A 191 -8.39 11.51 1.56
N ARG A 192 -8.41 11.12 0.28
CA ARG A 192 -9.56 11.40 -0.60
C ARG A 192 -10.85 10.74 -0.08
N SER A 193 -10.77 9.49 0.34
CA SER A 193 -11.95 8.71 0.76
C SER A 193 -12.40 9.05 2.17
N PHE A 194 -11.48 9.37 3.08
CA PHE A 194 -11.78 9.55 4.50
C PHE A 194 -11.73 10.99 4.99
N LEU A 195 -10.89 11.86 4.41
CA LEU A 195 -10.71 13.23 4.91
C LEU A 195 -11.58 14.24 4.15
N ILE A 196 -11.74 14.13 2.83
CA ILE A 196 -12.59 15.07 2.08
C ILE A 196 -14.01 15.18 2.67
N PRO A 197 -14.70 14.08 3.05
CA PRO A 197 -16.02 14.18 3.68
C PRO A 197 -16.04 14.93 5.01
N VAL A 198 -14.89 15.02 5.70
CA VAL A 198 -14.77 15.61 7.05
C VAL A 198 -14.32 17.07 6.98
N ILE A 199 -13.31 17.38 6.18
CA ILE A 199 -12.65 18.70 6.15
C ILE A 199 -12.88 19.47 4.84
N GLY A 200 -13.54 18.87 3.85
CA GLY A 200 -13.79 19.48 2.55
C GLY A 200 -12.60 19.42 1.59
N HIS A 201 -12.85 19.78 0.33
CA HIS A 201 -11.87 19.68 -0.76
C HIS A 201 -10.70 20.66 -0.60
N ASP A 202 -10.98 21.91 -0.21
CA ASP A 202 -9.96 22.96 -0.16
C ASP A 202 -8.92 22.68 0.93
N ALA A 203 -9.37 22.34 2.15
CA ALA A 203 -8.47 21.98 3.25
C ALA A 203 -7.66 20.72 2.93
N PHE A 204 -8.30 19.70 2.33
CA PHE A 204 -7.60 18.50 1.91
C PHE A 204 -6.57 18.76 0.80
N SER A 205 -6.86 19.66 -0.15
CA SER A 205 -5.93 20.04 -1.20
C SER A 205 -4.61 20.58 -0.63
N THR A 206 -4.67 21.53 0.31
CA THR A 206 -3.48 22.05 1.00
C THR A 206 -2.73 20.95 1.75
N LEU A 207 -3.46 20.10 2.48
CA LEU A 207 -2.86 18.98 3.22
C LEU A 207 -2.16 17.97 2.30
N ALA A 208 -2.78 17.63 1.16
CA ALA A 208 -2.25 16.68 0.20
C ALA A 208 -0.98 17.21 -0.50
N VAL A 209 -0.97 18.49 -0.88
CA VAL A 209 0.22 19.15 -1.45
C VAL A 209 1.36 19.15 -0.44
N GLY A 210 1.09 19.58 0.80
CA GLY A 210 2.09 19.56 1.88
C GLY A 210 2.61 18.15 2.17
N SER A 211 1.72 17.16 2.21
CA SER A 211 2.08 15.75 2.43
C SER A 211 2.98 15.22 1.33
N LYS A 212 2.66 15.46 0.05
CA LYS A 212 3.49 15.03 -1.08
C LYS A 212 4.87 15.69 -1.06
N TRP A 213 4.91 17.00 -0.79
CA TRP A 213 6.19 17.72 -0.69
C TRP A 213 7.04 17.16 0.44
N LEU A 214 6.46 16.95 1.62
CA LEU A 214 7.16 16.39 2.78
C LEU A 214 7.64 14.96 2.49
N HIS A 215 6.79 14.13 1.91
CA HIS A 215 7.09 12.73 1.60
C HIS A 215 8.30 12.63 0.65
N ASN A 216 8.28 13.38 -0.44
CA ASN A 216 9.33 13.35 -1.44
C ASN A 216 10.69 13.85 -0.91
N ASN A 217 10.69 14.81 0.01
CA ASN A 217 11.93 15.38 0.56
C ASN A 217 12.48 14.58 1.75
N ILE A 218 11.61 14.08 2.64
CA ILE A 218 12.03 13.27 3.79
C ILE A 218 12.52 11.88 3.36
N ALA A 219 12.09 11.37 2.21
CA ALA A 219 12.56 10.09 1.67
C ALA A 219 14.11 10.00 1.60
N TRP A 220 14.78 11.11 1.29
CA TRP A 220 16.25 11.16 1.25
C TRP A 220 16.88 10.96 2.64
N ALA A 221 16.29 11.54 3.68
CA ALA A 221 16.73 11.34 5.06
C ALA A 221 16.52 9.89 5.51
N PHE A 222 15.41 9.27 5.11
CA PHE A 222 15.14 7.84 5.36
C PHE A 222 16.19 6.95 4.70
N MET A 223 16.46 7.15 3.40
CA MET A 223 17.48 6.38 2.67
C MET A 223 18.87 6.55 3.28
N LEU A 224 19.24 7.77 3.69
CA LEU A 224 20.50 8.03 4.39
C LEU A 224 20.56 7.30 5.75
N GLY A 225 19.50 7.39 6.55
CA GLY A 225 19.39 6.69 7.82
C GLY A 225 19.49 5.17 7.66
N LEU A 226 18.91 4.62 6.58
CA LEU A 226 18.94 3.20 6.25
C LEU A 226 20.38 2.74 5.96
N VAL A 227 21.11 3.46 5.11
CA VAL A 227 22.51 3.16 4.80
C VAL A 227 23.38 3.27 6.05
N MET A 228 23.20 4.35 6.82
CA MET A 228 23.98 4.61 8.02
C MET A 228 23.81 3.49 9.05
N THR A 229 22.57 3.12 9.37
CA THR A 229 22.26 2.05 10.33
C THR A 229 22.70 0.68 9.82
N PHE A 230 22.59 0.40 8.51
CA PHE A 230 23.13 -0.82 7.91
C PHE A 230 24.63 -0.95 8.17
N VAL A 231 25.42 0.06 7.80
CA VAL A 231 26.88 0.04 7.93
C VAL A 231 27.32 -0.14 9.38
N MET A 232 26.64 0.54 10.32
CA MET A 232 26.99 0.45 11.75
C MET A 232 26.62 -0.89 12.39
N TRP A 233 25.54 -1.54 11.94
CA TRP A 233 24.95 -2.66 12.68
C TRP A 233 24.98 -4.01 11.98
N VAL A 234 25.25 -4.07 10.67
CA VAL A 234 25.20 -5.32 9.90
C VAL A 234 26.09 -6.41 10.50
N ALA A 235 27.30 -6.06 10.94
CA ALA A 235 28.25 -7.02 11.51
C ALA A 235 27.70 -7.74 12.75
N HIS A 236 26.87 -7.06 13.57
CA HIS A 236 26.25 -7.65 14.76
C HIS A 236 24.91 -8.34 14.47
N ASN A 237 24.35 -8.19 13.26
CA ASN A 237 23.05 -8.71 12.87
C ASN A 237 23.13 -9.92 11.92
N ILE A 238 24.32 -10.47 11.69
CA ILE A 238 24.47 -11.73 10.96
C ILE A 238 23.87 -12.87 11.81
N PRO A 239 22.92 -13.66 11.26
CA PRO A 239 22.35 -14.80 11.98
C PRO A 239 23.43 -15.84 12.32
N ASP A 240 23.39 -16.36 13.55
CA ASP A 240 24.28 -17.41 14.04
C ASP A 240 23.50 -18.57 14.69
N LYS A 241 24.24 -19.61 15.14
CA LYS A 241 23.62 -20.80 15.74
C LYS A 241 22.90 -20.51 17.06
N LEU A 242 23.27 -19.45 17.78
CA LEU A 242 22.63 -19.06 19.04
C LEU A 242 21.21 -18.56 18.78
N ASP A 243 21.01 -17.85 17.66
CA ASP A 243 19.68 -17.35 17.29
C ASP A 243 18.65 -18.48 17.14
N TRP A 244 19.08 -19.65 16.65
CA TRP A 244 18.21 -20.82 16.55
C TRP A 244 17.77 -21.35 17.91
N GLN A 245 18.65 -21.29 18.92
CA GLN A 245 18.32 -21.67 20.29
C GLN A 245 17.35 -20.66 20.91
N TRP A 246 17.57 -19.37 20.66
CA TRP A 246 16.69 -18.29 21.09
C TRP A 246 15.27 -18.45 20.52
N VAL A 247 15.17 -18.76 19.22
CA VAL A 247 13.88 -19.01 18.54
C VAL A 247 13.18 -20.25 19.11
N LYS A 248 13.91 -21.35 19.36
CA LYS A 248 13.34 -22.55 20.00
C LYS A 248 12.80 -22.29 21.40
N ALA A 249 13.41 -21.37 22.14
CA ALA A 249 12.94 -20.92 23.45
C ALA A 249 11.75 -19.94 23.38
N GLY A 250 11.26 -19.61 22.17
CA GLY A 250 10.18 -18.64 21.96
C GLY A 250 10.55 -17.23 22.40
N GLY A 251 11.85 -16.92 22.42
CA GLY A 251 12.36 -15.60 22.82
C GLY A 251 12.13 -15.21 24.28
N GLY A 252 11.81 -16.17 25.16
CA GLY A 252 11.49 -15.88 26.56
C GLY A 252 10.12 -15.20 26.75
N ILE A 253 9.30 -15.09 25.69
CA ILE A 253 7.98 -14.44 25.78
C ILE A 253 6.96 -15.35 26.50
N PHE A 254 7.06 -16.66 26.25
CA PHE A 254 6.14 -17.68 26.78
C PHE A 254 6.72 -18.49 27.95
N THR A 255 7.99 -18.28 28.28
CA THR A 255 8.68 -18.94 29.40
C THR A 255 9.29 -17.88 30.31
N LYS A 256 9.52 -18.17 31.59
CA LYS A 256 10.25 -17.26 32.50
C LYS A 256 11.77 -17.28 32.24
N GLY A 257 12.21 -17.89 31.15
CA GLY A 257 13.62 -18.04 30.82
C GLY A 257 14.09 -16.85 29.99
N HIS A 258 15.31 -16.43 30.23
CA HIS A 258 16.02 -15.44 29.44
C HIS A 258 17.01 -16.15 28.51
N PRO A 259 16.67 -16.37 27.22
CA PRO A 259 17.56 -17.10 26.34
C PRO A 259 18.78 -16.22 26.03
N SER A 260 19.98 -16.79 26.18
CA SER A 260 21.23 -16.07 25.99
C SER A 260 21.33 -15.35 24.64
N ALA A 261 21.89 -14.15 24.66
CA ALA A 261 22.03 -13.32 23.47
C ALA A 261 23.26 -12.42 23.53
N LYS A 262 23.83 -12.14 22.33
CA LYS A 262 24.88 -11.13 22.15
C LYS A 262 24.25 -9.73 22.08
N LYS A 263 24.95 -8.75 21.49
CA LYS A 263 24.50 -7.35 21.36
C LYS A 263 23.08 -7.23 20.78
N PHE A 264 22.70 -8.11 19.85
CA PHE A 264 21.33 -8.25 19.37
C PHE A 264 20.84 -9.69 19.53
N ASN A 265 19.59 -9.86 19.97
CA ASN A 265 18.92 -11.15 20.01
C ASN A 265 18.29 -11.50 18.63
N ALA A 266 17.82 -12.73 18.46
CA ALA A 266 17.28 -13.20 17.18
C ALA A 266 16.08 -12.36 16.70
N GLY A 267 15.19 -11.95 17.61
CA GLY A 267 14.05 -11.08 17.27
C GLY A 267 14.50 -9.71 16.73
N GLN A 268 15.50 -9.09 17.38
CA GLN A 268 16.08 -7.84 16.91
C GLN A 268 16.77 -7.99 15.54
N LYS A 269 17.45 -9.12 15.29
CA LYS A 269 18.04 -9.42 13.98
C LYS A 269 16.99 -9.58 12.89
N VAL A 270 15.86 -10.22 13.20
CA VAL A 270 14.71 -10.32 12.27
C VAL A 270 14.17 -8.93 11.94
N VAL A 271 14.01 -8.06 12.94
CA VAL A 271 13.59 -6.66 12.71
C VAL A 271 14.61 -5.92 11.85
N PHE A 272 15.92 -6.05 12.14
CA PHE A 272 16.98 -5.44 11.34
C PHE A 272 16.84 -5.84 9.87
N TRP A 273 16.83 -7.13 9.55
CA TRP A 273 16.75 -7.59 8.15
C TRP A 273 15.41 -7.22 7.49
N THR A 274 14.31 -7.25 8.24
CA THR A 274 13.00 -6.80 7.74
C THR A 274 13.06 -5.33 7.34
N VAL A 275 13.59 -4.46 8.20
CA VAL A 275 13.73 -3.04 7.91
C VAL A 275 14.72 -2.78 6.78
N MET A 276 15.83 -3.53 6.71
CA MET A 276 16.82 -3.37 5.64
C MET A 276 16.24 -3.76 4.28
N LEU A 277 15.64 -4.96 4.18
CA LEU A 277 15.12 -5.46 2.90
C LEU A 277 13.90 -4.68 2.43
N LEU A 278 12.91 -4.46 3.32
CA LEU A 278 11.72 -3.68 2.97
C LEU A 278 12.05 -2.21 2.78
N GLY A 279 12.97 -1.65 3.58
CA GLY A 279 13.46 -0.28 3.45
C GLY A 279 14.14 -0.03 2.10
N VAL A 280 14.98 -0.95 1.63
CA VAL A 280 15.56 -0.87 0.29
C VAL A 280 14.47 -0.99 -0.77
N SER A 281 13.55 -1.95 -0.63
CA SER A 281 12.47 -2.17 -1.60
C SER A 281 11.52 -0.98 -1.74
N VAL A 282 11.11 -0.37 -0.62
CA VAL A 282 10.26 0.84 -0.63
C VAL A 282 11.02 2.05 -1.17
N SER A 283 12.33 2.14 -0.91
CA SER A 283 13.17 3.21 -1.46
C SER A 283 13.33 3.09 -2.98
N LEU A 284 13.59 1.90 -3.50
CA LEU A 284 13.73 1.65 -4.94
C LEU A 284 12.42 1.92 -5.68
N SER A 285 11.29 1.43 -5.16
CA SER A 285 9.97 1.73 -5.74
C SER A 285 9.60 3.22 -5.61
N GLY A 286 10.00 3.89 -4.52
CA GLY A 286 9.81 5.33 -4.34
C GLY A 286 10.63 6.16 -5.34
N LEU A 287 11.89 5.78 -5.58
CA LEU A 287 12.73 6.39 -6.61
C LEU A 287 12.17 6.17 -8.01
N SER A 288 11.66 4.97 -8.31
CA SER A 288 10.96 4.68 -9.56
C SER A 288 9.73 5.59 -9.74
N LEU A 289 8.97 5.85 -8.68
CA LEU A 289 7.83 6.79 -8.72
C LEU A 289 8.25 8.26 -8.89
N LEU A 290 9.42 8.66 -8.38
CA LEU A 290 9.98 10.01 -8.57
C LEU A 290 10.56 10.23 -9.96
N PHE A 291 11.16 9.19 -10.55
CA PHE A 291 11.85 9.23 -11.84
C PHE A 291 11.31 8.16 -12.81
N PRO A 292 10.01 8.20 -13.16
CA PRO A 292 9.33 7.11 -13.87
C PRO A 292 9.83 6.87 -15.29
N PHE A 293 10.55 7.82 -15.88
CA PHE A 293 11.12 7.69 -17.22
C PHE A 293 12.61 7.30 -17.21
N GLN A 294 13.24 7.26 -16.03
CA GLN A 294 14.67 6.95 -15.86
C GLN A 294 14.91 5.68 -15.05
N MET A 295 13.94 5.29 -14.21
CA MET A 295 14.04 4.13 -13.32
C MET A 295 12.83 3.20 -13.46
N PRO A 296 12.63 2.57 -14.63
CA PRO A 296 11.69 1.45 -14.74
C PRO A 296 12.17 0.29 -13.85
N LEU A 297 11.24 -0.49 -13.29
CA LEU A 297 11.59 -1.55 -12.33
C LEU A 297 10.92 -2.88 -12.70
N PHE A 298 9.69 -2.86 -13.18
CA PHE A 298 8.88 -4.06 -13.31
C PHE A 298 9.11 -4.80 -14.61
N GLY A 299 9.29 -4.13 -15.75
CA GLY A 299 9.53 -4.80 -17.04
C GLY A 299 10.76 -5.70 -16.98
N ASP A 300 11.88 -5.17 -16.48
CA ASP A 300 13.12 -5.93 -16.28
C ASP A 300 12.96 -7.04 -15.24
N THR A 301 12.30 -6.75 -14.11
CA THR A 301 12.05 -7.75 -13.05
C THR A 301 11.19 -8.90 -13.57
N PHE A 302 10.16 -8.60 -14.36
CA PHE A 302 9.29 -9.59 -15.01
C PHE A 302 10.06 -10.41 -16.04
N GLY A 303 10.97 -9.81 -16.79
CA GLY A 303 11.88 -10.54 -17.69
C GLY A 303 12.72 -11.57 -16.95
N VAL A 304 13.31 -11.19 -15.82
CA VAL A 304 14.06 -12.11 -14.95
C VAL A 304 13.15 -13.23 -14.42
N ILE A 305 11.96 -12.90 -13.91
CA ILE A 305 11.02 -13.89 -13.38
C ILE A 305 10.58 -14.88 -14.47
N ASN A 306 10.25 -14.39 -15.66
CA ASN A 306 9.89 -15.23 -16.80
C ASN A 306 11.03 -16.20 -17.16
N SER A 307 12.29 -15.76 -17.08
CA SER A 307 13.45 -16.61 -17.38
C SER A 307 13.66 -17.74 -16.35
N ILE A 308 13.27 -17.53 -15.10
CA ILE A 308 13.47 -18.48 -13.99
C ILE A 308 12.26 -19.41 -13.83
N LEU A 309 11.05 -18.86 -13.91
CA LEU A 309 9.80 -19.54 -13.58
C LEU A 309 8.96 -19.93 -14.80
N GLY A 310 9.36 -19.54 -16.02
CA GLY A 310 8.61 -19.84 -17.24
C GLY A 310 7.24 -19.14 -17.31
N THR A 311 7.07 -18.02 -16.62
CA THR A 311 5.83 -17.23 -16.61
C THR A 311 5.69 -16.36 -17.87
N GLY A 312 4.47 -15.87 -18.12
CA GLY A 312 4.17 -14.94 -19.22
C GLY A 312 3.86 -13.52 -18.74
N LEU A 313 4.63 -12.99 -17.79
CA LEU A 313 4.44 -11.62 -17.29
C LEU A 313 4.82 -10.59 -18.36
N PRO A 314 4.12 -9.44 -18.45
CA PRO A 314 4.37 -8.44 -19.49
C PRO A 314 5.72 -7.74 -19.27
N THR A 315 6.66 -7.83 -20.22
CA THR A 315 7.98 -7.17 -20.12
C THR A 315 8.03 -5.81 -20.82
N GLU A 316 7.19 -5.61 -21.82
CA GLU A 316 7.06 -4.37 -22.58
C GLU A 316 6.02 -3.46 -21.91
N LEU A 317 6.42 -2.78 -20.84
CA LEU A 317 5.55 -1.90 -20.08
C LEU A 317 5.66 -0.45 -20.54
N THR A 318 4.52 0.23 -20.62
CA THR A 318 4.51 1.69 -20.78
C THR A 318 4.96 2.36 -19.47
N PRO A 319 5.49 3.60 -19.50
CA PRO A 319 5.86 4.33 -18.29
C PRO A 319 4.70 4.46 -17.29
N HIS A 320 3.46 4.54 -17.76
CA HIS A 320 2.28 4.59 -16.90
C HIS A 320 2.01 3.26 -16.18
N GLU A 321 2.21 2.12 -16.84
CA GLU A 321 2.08 0.79 -16.23
C GLU A 321 3.19 0.53 -15.21
N GLU A 322 4.42 0.91 -15.51
CA GLU A 322 5.53 0.89 -14.55
C GLU A 322 5.18 1.66 -13.27
N MET A 323 4.67 2.88 -13.40
CA MET A 323 4.21 3.68 -12.26
C MET A 323 3.08 3.01 -11.49
N GLN A 324 2.15 2.34 -12.16
CA GLN A 324 1.03 1.64 -11.52
C GLN A 324 1.52 0.46 -10.68
N TYR A 325 2.40 -0.38 -11.24
CA TYR A 325 3.03 -1.48 -10.51
C TYR A 325 3.89 -0.98 -9.35
N ALA A 326 4.72 0.04 -9.58
CA ALA A 326 5.53 0.65 -8.54
C ALA A 326 4.67 1.22 -7.41
N ASN A 327 3.55 1.86 -7.72
CA ASN A 327 2.66 2.41 -6.71
C ASN A 327 2.00 1.33 -5.84
N ILE A 328 1.54 0.23 -6.46
CA ILE A 328 0.94 -0.89 -5.73
C ILE A 328 2.00 -1.55 -4.84
N TRP A 329 3.16 -1.89 -5.40
CA TRP A 329 4.24 -2.53 -4.67
C TRP A 329 4.73 -1.66 -3.51
N HIS A 330 4.96 -0.37 -3.77
CA HIS A 330 5.35 0.59 -2.74
C HIS A 330 4.34 0.63 -1.60
N SER A 331 3.03 0.64 -1.92
CA SER A 331 1.97 0.62 -0.92
C SER A 331 1.99 -0.67 -0.09
N ILE A 332 2.12 -1.84 -0.73
CA ILE A 332 2.18 -3.14 -0.06
C ILE A 332 3.37 -3.19 0.90
N VAL A 333 4.57 -2.88 0.40
CA VAL A 333 5.81 -2.90 1.20
C VAL A 333 5.70 -1.91 2.35
N ALA A 334 5.18 -0.70 2.10
CA ALA A 334 4.99 0.30 3.14
C ALA A 334 4.06 -0.20 4.26
N PHE A 335 2.93 -0.83 3.93
CA PHE A 335 2.03 -1.40 4.95
C PHE A 335 2.72 -2.52 5.75
N VAL A 336 3.38 -3.47 5.09
CA VAL A 336 4.11 -4.55 5.78
C VAL A 336 5.17 -3.98 6.72
N MET A 337 5.92 -2.98 6.25
CA MET A 337 6.93 -2.31 7.06
C MET A 337 6.30 -1.57 8.25
N MET A 338 5.18 -0.86 8.06
CA MET A 338 4.46 -0.21 9.17
C MET A 338 4.00 -1.21 10.22
N LEU A 339 3.49 -2.38 9.84
CA LEU A 339 3.11 -3.44 10.79
C LEU A 339 4.30 -3.88 11.64
N ALA A 340 5.44 -4.15 11.00
CA ALA A 340 6.67 -4.55 11.69
C ALA A 340 7.19 -3.44 12.62
N ILE A 341 7.17 -2.18 12.17
CA ILE A 341 7.63 -1.04 12.95
C ILE A 341 6.70 -0.74 14.14
N ILE A 342 5.38 -0.90 14.00
CA ILE A 342 4.45 -0.76 15.12
C ILE A 342 4.77 -1.80 16.22
N ALA A 343 5.01 -3.05 15.84
CA ALA A 343 5.43 -4.09 16.78
C ALA A 343 6.79 -3.79 17.43
N HIS A 344 7.75 -3.27 16.64
CA HIS A 344 9.05 -2.84 17.14
C HIS A 344 8.95 -1.69 18.14
N ILE A 345 8.17 -0.65 17.83
CA ILE A 345 7.91 0.49 18.72
C ILE A 345 7.30 0.00 20.03
N TYR A 346 6.32 -0.93 19.97
CA TYR A 346 5.71 -1.50 21.17
C TYR A 346 6.75 -2.12 22.10
N ILE A 347 7.57 -3.06 21.60
CA ILE A 347 8.58 -3.74 22.43
C ILE A 347 9.65 -2.76 22.92
N GLY A 348 10.08 -1.81 22.10
CA GLY A 348 11.11 -0.83 22.44
C GLY A 348 10.66 0.32 23.35
N THR A 349 9.36 0.43 23.67
CA THR A 349 8.83 1.53 24.50
C THR A 349 8.01 1.02 25.69
N VAL A 350 6.79 0.56 25.43
CA VAL A 350 5.80 0.23 26.45
C VAL A 350 5.83 -1.25 26.86
N GLY A 351 6.31 -2.12 25.97
CA GLY A 351 6.30 -3.58 26.16
C GLY A 351 7.40 -4.09 27.08
N MET A 352 8.52 -3.39 27.19
CA MET A 352 9.69 -3.82 27.97
C MET A 352 10.29 -2.67 28.79
N GLU A 353 10.56 -2.94 30.06
CA GLU A 353 11.22 -2.01 30.96
C GLU A 353 12.66 -1.72 30.55
N GLY A 354 13.09 -0.45 30.64
CA GLY A 354 14.46 -0.01 30.32
C GLY A 354 14.83 -0.05 28.83
N ALA A 355 14.02 -0.68 27.97
CA ALA A 355 14.34 -0.84 26.55
C ALA A 355 14.47 0.50 25.81
N PHE A 356 13.64 1.49 26.15
CA PHE A 356 13.71 2.82 25.52
C PHE A 356 15.04 3.53 25.80
N ASP A 357 15.63 3.34 26.98
CA ASP A 357 16.85 4.04 27.41
C ASP A 357 18.04 3.71 26.50
N ALA A 358 18.06 2.51 25.92
CA ALA A 358 19.02 2.10 24.90
C ALA A 358 19.11 3.11 23.73
N MET A 359 17.98 3.63 23.26
CA MET A 359 17.94 4.62 22.16
C MET A 359 17.76 6.05 22.64
N GLY A 360 17.18 6.27 23.82
CA GLY A 360 17.02 7.58 24.42
C GLY A 360 18.36 8.14 24.90
N SER A 361 19.01 7.46 25.85
CA SER A 361 20.27 7.91 26.48
C SER A 361 21.51 7.21 25.93
N GLY A 362 21.35 6.04 25.30
CA GLY A 362 22.46 5.18 24.88
C GLY A 362 22.94 4.23 25.97
N GLN A 363 22.39 4.38 27.18
CA GLN A 363 22.75 3.63 28.39
C GLN A 363 21.58 2.71 28.76
N VAL A 364 21.91 1.49 29.21
CA VAL A 364 20.92 0.53 29.72
C VAL A 364 21.32 0.08 31.11
N ASP A 365 20.33 -0.27 31.94
CA ASP A 365 20.58 -0.87 33.26
C ASP A 365 21.38 -2.18 33.11
N LEU A 366 22.34 -2.39 34.00
CA LEU A 366 23.24 -3.55 33.94
C LEU A 366 22.49 -4.88 34.16
N GLU A 367 21.47 -4.91 35.02
CA GLU A 367 20.69 -6.12 35.26
C GLU A 367 19.79 -6.43 34.06
N TRP A 368 19.18 -5.39 33.46
CA TRP A 368 18.49 -5.55 32.19
C TRP A 368 19.41 -6.14 31.10
N ALA A 369 20.63 -5.63 31.01
CA ALA A 369 21.63 -6.10 30.05
C ALA A 369 22.03 -7.56 30.29
N ARG A 370 22.21 -7.98 31.54
CA ARG A 370 22.52 -9.37 31.90
C ARG A 370 21.37 -10.31 31.57
N GLN A 371 20.13 -9.90 31.84
CA GLN A 371 18.96 -10.72 31.54
C GLN A 371 18.76 -10.87 30.04
N HIS A 372 18.83 -9.80 29.26
CA HIS A 372 18.45 -9.86 27.85
C HIS A 372 19.62 -10.11 26.89
N HIS A 373 20.85 -9.89 27.35
CA HIS A 373 22.08 -9.82 26.53
C HIS A 373 23.33 -10.26 27.33
N ASP A 374 23.22 -11.33 28.11
CA ASP A 374 24.26 -11.92 28.96
C ASP A 374 25.64 -11.99 28.30
N LEU A 375 25.74 -12.61 27.11
CA LEU A 375 27.00 -12.81 26.40
C LEU A 375 27.64 -11.48 25.98
N TRP A 376 26.82 -10.46 25.70
CA TRP A 376 27.35 -9.13 25.39
C TRP A 376 27.91 -8.45 26.64
N VAL A 377 27.27 -8.60 27.80
CA VAL A 377 27.80 -8.06 29.06
C VAL A 377 29.14 -8.71 29.39
N GLU A 378 29.25 -10.03 29.28
CA GLU A 378 30.52 -10.75 29.49
C GLU A 378 31.64 -10.24 28.56
N GLU A 379 31.33 -10.00 27.28
CA GLU A 379 32.28 -9.45 26.32
C GLU A 379 32.75 -8.04 26.70
N GLU A 380 31.86 -7.17 27.16
CA GLU A 380 32.20 -5.80 27.56
C GLU A 380 32.98 -5.76 28.89
N GLU A 381 32.58 -6.55 29.89
CA GLU A 381 33.32 -6.68 31.15
C GLU A 381 34.74 -7.24 30.89
N ALA A 382 34.89 -8.22 29.99
CA ALA A 382 36.19 -8.75 29.61
C ALA A 382 37.09 -7.73 28.89
N LYS A 383 36.51 -6.81 28.10
CA LYS A 383 37.26 -5.71 27.47
C LYS A 383 37.74 -4.69 28.50
N GLN A 384 36.88 -4.33 29.45
CA GLN A 384 37.23 -3.39 30.53
C GLN A 384 38.31 -3.96 31.44
N GLY A 385 38.24 -5.26 31.78
CA GLY A 385 39.26 -5.93 32.58
C GLY A 385 40.65 -6.00 31.92
N LYS A 386 40.71 -6.05 30.57
CA LYS A 386 41.98 -6.02 29.82
C LYS A 386 42.55 -4.61 29.64
N GLY A 387 41.72 -3.57 29.68
CA GLY A 387 42.16 -2.16 29.58
C GLY A 387 42.69 -1.57 30.90
N GLY A 388 42.41 -2.21 32.04
CA GLY A 388 42.89 -1.79 33.36
C GLY A 388 44.22 -2.40 33.81
N SER A 389 44.85 -3.27 33.00
CA SER A 389 46.13 -3.93 33.33
C SER A 389 47.33 -3.41 32.51
N SER A 390 47.22 -2.23 31.88
CA SER A 390 48.29 -1.60 31.11
C SER A 390 48.89 -0.39 31.81
#